data_AF-A0A367Z5M0-F1
#
_entry.id   AF-A0A367Z5M0-F1
#
_cell.length_a   1.000
_cell.length_b   1.000
_cell.length_c   1.000
_cell.angle_alpha   90.00
_cell.angle_beta   90.00
_cell.angle_gamma   90.00
#
_symmetry.space_group_name_H-M   'P 1'
#
loop_
_entity.id
_entity.type
_entity.pdbx_description
1 polymer ?
#
loop_
_entity_poly.entity_id
_entity_poly.type
_entity_poly.pdbx_seq_one_letter_code
_entity_poly.pdbx_strand_id
1 'polypeptide(L)'
;MKVDRLASELGGLKALIGASLEDEASAVTATVMRQKGLRIVSEATTVRLNGDVDVILQVLDQQGRRLTVAVEAKARLSRRDVVAWAQRMRSPGWRKRLEKAGYSAPYWVYAYAIRPDAAAIEAVRELGIGLIKGDGEVVPPVSLVE
;
A
#
# COMPACT_ATOMS: atom_id res chain seq x y z
N MET A 1 5.55 34.45 14.45
CA MET A 1 6.42 34.63 13.27
C MET A 1 7.57 33.62 13.16
N LYS A 2 8.49 33.45 14.12
CA LYS A 2 9.53 32.40 14.03
C LYS A 2 8.99 30.98 14.23
N VAL A 3 8.04 30.79 15.14
CA VAL A 3 7.41 29.49 15.42
C VAL A 3 6.56 29.02 14.24
N ASP A 4 5.81 29.92 13.60
CA ASP A 4 4.96 29.58 12.44
C ASP A 4 5.78 29.15 11.23
N ARG A 5 6.95 29.77 11.03
CA ARG A 5 7.90 29.39 9.97
C ARG A 5 8.52 28.02 10.23
N LEU A 6 8.95 27.74 11.46
CA LEU A 6 9.47 26.42 11.84
C LEU A 6 8.41 25.32 11.69
N ALA A 7 7.16 25.59 12.06
CA ALA A 7 6.07 24.64 11.89
C ALA A 7 5.80 24.34 10.40
N SER A 8 5.84 25.38 9.54
CA SER A 8 5.68 25.23 8.09
C SER A 8 6.84 24.46 7.45
N GLU A 9 8.09 24.77 7.82
CA GLU A 9 9.29 24.07 7.31
C GLU A 9 9.30 22.59 7.75
N LEU A 10 8.93 22.32 9.01
CA LEU A 10 8.78 20.95 9.51
C LEU A 10 7.65 20.19 8.80
N GLY A 11 6.54 20.85 8.52
CA GLY A 11 5.44 20.29 7.72
C GLY A 11 5.88 19.92 6.31
N GLY A 12 6.63 20.80 5.65
CA GLY A 12 7.22 20.55 4.33
C GLY A 12 8.18 19.37 4.32
N LEU A 13 9.07 19.28 5.32
CA LEU A 13 10.00 18.14 5.46
C LEU A 13 9.26 16.81 5.65
N LYS A 14 8.22 16.80 6.50
CA LYS A 14 7.40 15.60 6.73
C LYS A 14 6.71 15.14 5.43
N ALA A 15 6.19 16.07 4.64
CA ALA A 15 5.57 15.77 3.36
C ALA A 15 6.58 15.19 2.35
N LEU A 16 7.78 15.76 2.27
CA LEU A 16 8.84 15.27 1.38
C LEU A 16 9.27 13.84 1.72
N ILE A 17 9.44 13.53 3.01
CA ILE A 17 9.79 12.19 3.48
C ILE A 17 8.66 11.20 3.16
N GLY A 18 7.40 11.61 3.35
CA GLY A 18 6.23 10.81 2.99
C GLY A 18 6.21 10.46 1.50
N ALA A 19 6.34 11.47 0.63
CA ALA A 19 6.38 11.27 -0.82
C ALA A 19 7.54 10.35 -1.26
N SER A 20 8.73 10.53 -0.67
CA SER A 20 9.88 9.67 -0.98
C SER A 20 9.64 8.20 -0.59
N LEU A 21 8.94 7.97 0.51
CA LEU A 21 8.55 6.63 0.97
C LEU A 21 7.52 5.99 0.03
N GLU A 22 6.54 6.77 -0.42
CA GLU A 22 5.51 6.34 -1.37
C GLU A 22 6.13 5.99 -2.74
N ASP A 23 7.08 6.79 -3.22
CA ASP A 23 7.82 6.54 -4.46
C ASP A 23 8.62 5.22 -4.38
N GLU A 24 9.34 4.99 -3.27
CA GLU A 24 10.07 3.74 -3.05
C GLU A 24 9.10 2.55 -2.98
N ALA A 25 8.02 2.69 -2.21
CA ALA A 25 6.99 1.67 -2.09
C ALA A 25 6.40 1.30 -3.45
N SER A 26 6.16 2.29 -4.31
CA SER A 26 5.61 2.07 -5.65
C SER A 26 6.60 1.34 -6.54
N ALA A 27 7.85 1.80 -6.59
CA ALA A 27 8.91 1.20 -7.41
C ALA A 27 9.17 -0.27 -7.03
N VAL A 28 9.23 -0.58 -5.73
CA VAL A 28 9.48 -1.95 -5.26
C VAL A 28 8.25 -2.82 -5.46
N THR A 29 7.04 -2.31 -5.20
CA THR A 29 5.80 -3.05 -5.46
C THR A 29 5.69 -3.43 -6.94
N ALA A 30 5.95 -2.47 -7.83
CA ALA A 30 5.97 -2.71 -9.27
C ALA A 30 6.97 -3.81 -9.66
N THR A 31 8.16 -3.80 -9.06
CA THR A 31 9.19 -4.83 -9.26
C THR A 31 8.72 -6.21 -8.81
N VAL A 32 8.15 -6.31 -7.60
CA VAL A 32 7.57 -7.56 -7.07
C VAL A 32 6.46 -8.09 -7.96
N MET A 33 5.55 -7.22 -8.43
CA MET A 33 4.45 -7.65 -9.31
C MET A 33 4.97 -8.21 -10.64
N ARG A 34 5.99 -7.57 -11.24
CA ARG A 34 6.62 -8.07 -12.47
C ARG A 34 7.31 -9.41 -12.24
N GLN A 35 8.00 -9.59 -11.11
CA GLN A 35 8.64 -10.87 -10.74
C GLN A 35 7.62 -12.00 -10.56
N LYS A 36 6.41 -11.68 -10.10
CA LYS A 36 5.26 -12.62 -10.04
C LYS A 36 4.62 -12.89 -11.41
N GLY A 37 5.15 -12.33 -12.50
CA GLY A 37 4.61 -12.49 -13.85
C GLY A 37 3.37 -11.64 -14.13
N LEU A 38 3.08 -10.64 -13.28
CA LEU A 38 1.97 -9.72 -13.50
C LEU A 38 2.41 -8.54 -14.38
N ARG A 39 1.56 -8.18 -15.35
CA ARG A 39 1.79 -7.04 -16.23
C ARG A 39 1.15 -5.80 -15.64
N ILE A 40 1.93 -4.76 -15.38
CA ILE A 40 1.41 -3.46 -14.91
C ILE A 40 0.73 -2.74 -16.08
N VAL A 41 -0.52 -2.33 -15.87
CA VAL A 41 -1.34 -1.57 -16.82
C VAL A 41 -1.29 -0.08 -16.50
N SER A 42 -1.38 0.27 -15.21
CA SER A 42 -1.25 1.64 -14.74
C SER A 42 -0.80 1.67 -13.29
N GLU A 43 -0.20 2.78 -12.89
CA GLU A 43 0.33 3.05 -11.56
C GLU A 43 -0.21 4.41 -11.10
N ALA A 44 -0.67 4.48 -9.85
CA ALA A 44 -0.98 5.73 -9.18
C ALA A 44 -0.39 5.70 -7.75
N THR A 45 0.43 6.70 -7.46
CA THR A 45 1.13 6.87 -6.18
C THR A 45 0.29 7.49 -5.08
N THR A 46 -0.89 8.05 -5.36
CA THR A 46 -1.82 8.42 -4.28
C THR A 46 -3.25 8.47 -4.79
N VAL A 47 -4.15 7.78 -4.10
CA VAL A 47 -5.60 7.89 -4.33
C VAL A 47 -6.26 8.48 -3.09
N ARG A 48 -6.65 9.75 -3.18
CA ARG A 48 -7.26 10.50 -2.07
C ARG A 48 -8.76 10.23 -1.98
N LEU A 49 -9.19 9.39 -1.03
CA LEU A 49 -10.59 8.95 -0.86
C LEU A 49 -11.09 9.14 0.58
N ASN A 50 -11.17 10.37 1.09
CA ASN A 50 -11.56 10.62 2.51
C ASN A 50 -10.81 9.65 3.46
N GLY A 51 -9.49 9.57 3.24
CA GLY A 51 -8.60 8.47 3.62
C GLY A 51 -7.79 8.05 2.39
N ASP A 52 -6.47 7.96 2.50
CA ASP A 52 -5.59 7.80 1.33
C ASP A 52 -5.15 6.33 1.17
N VAL A 53 -4.93 5.90 -0.08
CA VAL A 53 -4.12 4.73 -0.41
C VAL A 53 -2.78 5.24 -0.93
N ASP A 54 -1.71 4.76 -0.32
CA ASP A 54 -0.34 5.23 -0.58
C ASP A 54 0.23 4.69 -1.90
N VAL A 55 -0.18 3.50 -2.38
CA VAL A 55 0.12 3.04 -3.73
C VAL A 55 -1.02 2.18 -4.27
N ILE A 56 -1.43 2.41 -5.52
CA ILE A 56 -2.34 1.53 -6.22
C ILE A 56 -1.82 1.18 -7.62
N LEU A 57 -1.79 -0.12 -7.94
CA LEU A 57 -1.44 -0.61 -9.27
C LEU A 57 -2.64 -1.33 -9.88
N GLN A 58 -2.87 -1.11 -11.17
CA GLN A 58 -3.70 -1.98 -11.99
C GLN A 58 -2.80 -2.95 -12.71
N VAL A 59 -3.03 -4.25 -12.53
CA VAL A 59 -2.21 -5.31 -13.12
C VAL A 59 -3.07 -6.33 -13.85
N LEU A 60 -2.44 -7.07 -14.76
CA LEU A 60 -3.03 -8.23 -15.41
C LEU A 60 -2.25 -9.47 -15.04
N ASP A 61 -2.96 -10.55 -14.72
CA ASP A 61 -2.36 -11.86 -14.58
C ASP A 61 -2.07 -12.52 -15.94
N GLN A 62 -1.51 -13.73 -15.89
CA GLN A 62 -1.14 -14.50 -17.09
C GLN A 62 -2.36 -14.92 -17.92
N GLN A 63 -3.56 -14.94 -17.32
CA GLN A 63 -4.82 -15.19 -18.02
C GLN A 63 -5.47 -13.91 -18.55
N GLY A 64 -4.84 -12.75 -18.37
CA GLY A 64 -5.37 -11.44 -18.77
C GLY A 64 -6.48 -10.92 -17.85
N ARG A 65 -6.68 -11.50 -16.67
CA ARG A 65 -7.62 -10.98 -15.67
C ARG A 65 -7.02 -9.75 -15.00
N ARG A 66 -7.83 -8.71 -14.86
CA ARG A 66 -7.46 -7.46 -14.20
C ARG A 66 -7.56 -7.61 -12.69
N LEU A 67 -6.50 -7.25 -12.00
CA LEU A 67 -6.39 -7.24 -10.54
C LEU A 67 -5.95 -5.84 -10.08
N THR A 68 -6.34 -5.48 -8.87
CA THR A 68 -5.87 -4.26 -8.21
C THR A 68 -4.86 -4.62 -7.14
N VAL A 69 -3.72 -3.94 -7.08
CA VAL A 69 -2.76 -4.06 -5.98
C VAL A 69 -2.86 -2.79 -5.15
N ALA A 70 -3.19 -2.89 -3.87
CA ALA A 70 -3.30 -1.76 -2.96
C ALA A 70 -2.26 -1.88 -1.84
N VAL A 71 -1.49 -0.83 -1.62
CA VAL A 71 -0.40 -0.80 -0.65
C VAL A 71 -0.54 0.39 0.29
N GLU A 72 -0.32 0.14 1.58
CA GLU A 72 -0.08 1.18 2.59
C GLU A 72 1.42 1.24 2.89
N ALA A 73 2.03 2.42 2.84
CA ALA A 73 3.46 2.64 3.05
C ALA A 73 3.73 3.23 4.45
N LYS A 74 4.70 2.64 5.16
CA LYS A 74 5.09 3.11 6.50
C LYS A 74 6.59 3.02 6.74
N ALA A 75 7.21 4.10 7.24
CA ALA A 75 8.61 4.04 7.67
C ALA A 75 8.80 3.04 8.82
N ARG A 76 7.84 3.00 9.76
CA ARG A 76 7.74 1.99 10.82
C ARG A 76 6.34 1.41 10.81
N LEU A 77 6.24 0.09 10.69
CA LEU A 77 4.96 -0.61 10.63
C LEU A 77 4.72 -1.33 11.94
N SER A 78 3.60 -1.02 12.60
CA SER A 78 3.14 -1.70 13.81
C SER A 78 1.99 -2.66 13.52
N ARG A 79 1.71 -3.57 14.46
CA ARG A 79 0.51 -4.43 14.42
C ARG A 79 -0.78 -3.62 14.25
N ARG A 80 -0.90 -2.46 14.89
CA ARG A 80 -2.09 -1.60 14.79
C ARG A 80 -2.31 -1.12 13.35
N ASP A 81 -1.24 -0.72 12.67
CA ASP A 81 -1.32 -0.24 11.29
C ASP A 81 -1.79 -1.37 10.36
N VAL A 82 -1.22 -2.56 10.53
CA VAL A 82 -1.58 -3.76 9.77
C VAL A 82 -3.05 -4.12 9.95
N VAL A 83 -3.52 -4.17 11.20
CA VAL A 83 -4.94 -4.46 11.50
C VAL A 83 -5.85 -3.41 10.89
N ALA A 84 -5.55 -2.13 11.08
CA ALA A 84 -6.36 -1.04 10.56
C ALA A 84 -6.45 -1.09 9.02
N TRP A 85 -5.33 -1.33 8.35
CA TRP A 85 -5.29 -1.41 6.90
C TRP A 85 -6.07 -2.62 6.37
N ALA A 86 -5.82 -3.79 6.94
CA ALA A 86 -6.47 -5.04 6.55
C ALA A 86 -8.00 -5.00 6.78
N GLN A 87 -8.46 -4.33 7.84
CA GLN A 87 -9.89 -4.10 8.09
C GLN A 87 -10.48 -3.08 7.10
N ARG A 88 -9.76 -1.99 6.82
CA ARG A 88 -10.19 -0.98 5.85
C ARG A 88 -10.39 -1.61 4.47
N MET A 89 -9.45 -2.42 3.99
CA MET A 89 -9.58 -3.08 2.69
C MET A 89 -10.74 -4.07 2.59
N ARG A 90 -11.17 -4.66 3.71
CA ARG A 90 -12.35 -5.54 3.75
C ARG A 90 -13.67 -4.78 3.87
N SER A 91 -13.64 -3.52 4.29
CA SER A 91 -14.84 -2.70 4.44
C SER A 91 -15.57 -2.53 3.10
N PRO A 92 -16.86 -2.91 3.00
CA PRO A 92 -17.63 -2.75 1.76
C PRO A 92 -17.73 -1.27 1.33
N GLY A 93 -17.87 -0.36 2.29
CA GLY A 93 -17.94 1.07 2.03
C GLY A 93 -16.64 1.64 1.47
N TRP A 94 -15.50 1.07 1.85
CA TRP A 94 -14.20 1.43 1.29
C TRP A 94 -14.01 0.89 -0.12
N ARG A 95 -14.30 -0.40 -0.34
CA ARG A 95 -14.22 -1.03 -1.67
C ARG A 95 -15.12 -0.34 -2.69
N LYS A 96 -16.34 0.03 -2.31
CA LYS A 96 -17.23 0.83 -3.17
C LYS A 96 -16.65 2.19 -3.55
N ARG A 97 -15.81 2.80 -2.71
CA ARG A 97 -15.11 4.04 -3.06
C ARG A 97 -13.97 3.79 -4.04
N LEU A 98 -13.20 2.72 -3.85
CA LEU A 98 -12.14 2.30 -4.79
C LEU A 98 -12.72 1.97 -6.17
N GLU A 99 -13.81 1.21 -6.23
CA GLU A 99 -14.53 0.87 -7.47
C GLU A 99 -15.01 2.12 -8.20
N LYS A 100 -15.61 3.08 -7.49
CA LYS A 100 -16.02 4.37 -8.06
C LYS A 100 -14.85 5.19 -8.61
N ALA A 101 -13.65 5.00 -8.06
CA ALA A 101 -12.43 5.61 -8.53
C ALA A 101 -11.74 4.80 -9.66
N GLY A 102 -12.35 3.69 -10.11
CA GLY A 102 -11.83 2.85 -11.21
C GLY A 102 -10.94 1.69 -10.76
N TYR A 103 -10.84 1.43 -9.46
CA TYR A 103 -10.00 0.41 -8.87
C TYR A 103 -10.85 -0.70 -8.25
N SER A 104 -11.32 -1.62 -9.09
CA SER A 104 -12.25 -2.68 -8.66
C SER A 104 -11.54 -3.91 -8.10
N ALA A 105 -12.27 -4.69 -7.32
CA ALA A 105 -11.87 -6.02 -6.89
C ALA A 105 -11.62 -6.95 -8.10
N PRO A 106 -10.82 -8.02 -7.95
CA PRO A 106 -10.19 -8.47 -6.70
C PRO A 106 -8.89 -7.71 -6.36
N TYR A 107 -8.62 -7.56 -5.06
CA TYR A 107 -7.47 -6.83 -4.54
C TYR A 107 -6.38 -7.75 -3.99
N TRP A 108 -5.14 -7.55 -4.43
CA TRP A 108 -3.98 -7.91 -3.65
C TRP A 108 -3.67 -6.79 -2.66
N VAL A 109 -3.68 -7.10 -1.37
CA VAL A 109 -3.47 -6.12 -0.31
C VAL A 109 -2.07 -6.32 0.29
N TYR A 110 -1.28 -5.25 0.31
CA TYR A 110 0.07 -5.24 0.89
C TYR A 110 0.24 -4.10 1.89
N ALA A 111 1.19 -4.27 2.81
CA ALA A 111 1.89 -3.16 3.44
C ALA A 111 3.31 -3.08 2.86
N TYR A 112 3.82 -1.87 2.70
CA TYR A 112 5.24 -1.60 2.48
C TYR A 112 5.83 -1.00 3.75
N ALA A 113 7.01 -1.46 4.18
CA ALA A 113 7.69 -0.84 5.30
C ALA A 113 9.22 -0.88 5.24
N ILE A 114 9.87 0.18 5.74
CA ILE A 114 11.33 0.17 5.98
C ILE A 114 11.63 -0.69 7.22
N ARG A 115 10.89 -0.48 8.31
CA ARG A 115 11.06 -1.19 9.59
C ARG A 115 9.74 -1.71 10.14
N PRO A 116 9.33 -2.93 9.80
CA PRO A 116 8.26 -3.62 10.51
C PRO A 116 8.76 -4.15 11.87
N ASP A 117 7.95 -4.01 12.92
CA ASP A 117 8.19 -4.74 14.17
C ASP A 117 7.73 -6.21 14.05
N ALA A 118 8.15 -7.06 15.01
CA ALA A 118 7.82 -8.49 14.97
C ALA A 118 6.30 -8.74 15.00
N ALA A 119 5.57 -7.98 15.81
CA ALA A 119 4.12 -8.09 15.93
C ALA A 119 3.38 -7.68 14.64
N ALA A 120 3.94 -6.76 13.85
CA ALA A 120 3.43 -6.38 12.54
C ALA A 120 3.60 -7.52 11.54
N ILE A 121 4.77 -8.17 11.51
CA ILE A 121 5.02 -9.33 10.63
C ILE A 121 4.08 -10.48 10.97
N GLU A 122 3.87 -10.77 12.26
CA GLU A 122 2.89 -11.75 12.71
C GLU A 122 1.48 -11.39 12.26
N ALA A 123 1.05 -10.14 12.47
CA ALA A 123 -0.27 -9.68 12.07
C ALA A 123 -0.50 -9.72 10.54
N VAL A 124 0.52 -9.45 9.73
CA VAL A 124 0.44 -9.55 8.26
C VAL A 124 0.09 -10.99 7.88
N ARG A 125 0.75 -11.97 8.48
CA ARG A 125 0.49 -13.40 8.27
C ARG A 125 -0.89 -13.81 8.76
N GLU A 126 -1.25 -13.42 9.99
CA GLU A 126 -2.56 -13.71 10.60
C GLU A 126 -3.72 -13.19 9.75
N LEU A 127 -3.58 -11.97 9.21
CA LEU A 127 -4.61 -11.31 8.43
C LEU A 127 -4.49 -11.60 6.93
N GLY A 128 -3.52 -12.39 6.50
CA GLY A 128 -3.35 -12.83 5.12
C GLY A 128 -3.08 -11.72 4.10
N ILE A 129 -2.61 -10.56 4.53
CA ILE A 129 -2.11 -9.52 3.61
C ILE A 129 -0.61 -9.73 3.35
N GLY A 130 -0.06 -9.05 2.34
CA GLY A 130 1.37 -9.14 2.05
C GLY A 130 2.22 -8.08 2.76
N LEU A 131 3.52 -8.32 2.83
CA LEU A 131 4.52 -7.36 3.29
C LEU A 131 5.65 -7.25 2.28
N ILE A 132 5.91 -6.02 1.86
CA ILE A 132 7.04 -5.64 1.01
C ILE A 132 8.00 -4.76 1.82
N LYS A 133 9.29 -4.96 1.62
CA LYS A 133 10.36 -4.10 2.10
C LYS A 133 11.17 -3.61 0.89
N GLY A 134 12.13 -2.70 1.09
CA GLY A 134 12.97 -2.18 0.00
C GLY A 134 13.69 -3.25 -0.83
N ASP A 135 13.92 -4.43 -0.25
CA ASP A 135 14.56 -5.60 -0.88
C ASP A 135 13.59 -6.57 -1.58
N GLY A 136 12.28 -6.32 -1.53
CA GLY A 136 11.26 -7.13 -2.21
C GLY A 136 10.17 -7.66 -1.28
N GLU A 137 9.50 -8.73 -1.71
CA GLU A 137 8.43 -9.36 -0.94
C GLU A 137 8.99 -10.22 0.19
N VAL A 138 8.54 -9.95 1.42
CA VAL A 138 8.93 -10.69 2.63
C VAL A 138 7.86 -11.71 3.02
N VAL A 139 6.58 -11.31 2.87
CA VAL A 139 5.43 -12.16 3.15
C VAL A 139 4.45 -12.01 1.99
N PRO A 140 4.12 -13.08 1.26
CA PRO A 140 3.08 -13.01 0.25
C PRO A 140 1.69 -12.96 0.89
N PRO A 141 0.72 -12.26 0.28
CA PRO A 141 -0.68 -12.34 0.68
C PRO A 141 -1.22 -13.75 0.42
N VAL A 142 -2.14 -14.19 1.28
CA VAL A 142 -2.70 -15.56 1.22
C VAL A 142 -3.88 -15.64 0.26
N SER A 143 -4.66 -14.58 0.13
CA SER A 143 -5.83 -14.53 -0.74
C SER A 143 -6.05 -13.14 -1.30
N LEU A 144 -6.78 -13.08 -2.41
CA LEU A 144 -7.37 -11.84 -2.89
C LEU A 144 -8.50 -11.42 -1.94
N VAL A 145 -8.75 -10.12 -1.87
CA VAL A 145 -9.96 -9.56 -1.27
C VAL A 145 -10.96 -9.27 -2.40
N GLU A 146 -12.18 -9.78 -2.26
CA GLU A 146 -13.30 -9.56 -3.19
C GLU A 146 -14.19 -8.42 -2.71
#